data_AF-A0A328DKT7-F1
#
_entry.id   AF-A0A328DKT7-F1
#
_cell.length_a   1.000
_cell.length_b   1.000
_cell.length_c   1.000
_cell.angle_alpha   90.00
_cell.angle_beta   90.00
_cell.angle_gamma   90.00
#
_symmetry.space_group_name_H-M   'P 1'
#
loop_
_entity.id
_entity.type
_entity.pdbx_description
1 polymer ?
#
loop_
_entity_poly.entity_id
_entity_poly.type
_entity_poly.pdbx_seq_one_letter_code
_entity_poly.pdbx_strand_id
1 'polypeptide(L)'
;MPQGTLRMYLNKKEPFSLPIGTVLRLALDVSHGMAYLHSKGVIHRDLKSSNLLLDDEMRVKIADFGTSCLETQCRGAKGSMGTFRWMAPEMIKGKSCTRKVDVYSFGIVLWEITTSLLPFQGMTPVQAAFAASHKNERPPLPASFQPAALAHLIKRCWAASPSKRPDFVDIVSALEIYDEHVREGLPLAFNSGLIY
;
A
#
# COMPACT_ATOMS: atom_id res chain seq x y z
N MET A 1 -19.34 0.96 7.01
CA MET A 1 -18.67 1.49 8.21
C MET A 1 -18.96 2.98 8.32
N PRO A 2 -19.19 3.51 9.53
CA PRO A 2 -19.74 4.84 9.76
C PRO A 2 -18.86 5.99 9.24
N GLN A 3 -17.52 5.85 9.26
CA GLN A 3 -16.60 6.89 8.80
C GLN A 3 -16.32 6.85 7.28
N GLY A 4 -16.93 5.91 6.56
CA GLY A 4 -16.72 5.74 5.12
C GLY A 4 -15.41 5.03 4.77
N THR A 5 -14.85 5.37 3.61
CA THR A 5 -13.60 4.76 3.11
C THR A 5 -12.38 5.59 3.50
N LEU A 6 -11.20 4.96 3.57
CA LEU A 6 -9.93 5.65 3.75
C LEU A 6 -9.71 6.71 2.66
N ARG A 7 -10.12 6.46 1.41
CA ARG A 7 -10.02 7.45 0.34
C ARG A 7 -10.84 8.72 0.63
N MET A 8 -12.07 8.55 1.13
CA MET A 8 -12.91 9.69 1.53
C MET A 8 -12.30 10.47 2.69
N TYR A 9 -11.67 9.78 3.65
CA TYR A 9 -10.95 10.41 4.75
C TYR A 9 -9.75 11.23 4.27
N LEU A 10 -8.89 10.65 3.42
CA LEU A 10 -7.68 11.31 2.91
C LEU A 10 -8.01 12.51 2.02
N ASN A 11 -9.08 12.46 1.23
CA ASN A 11 -9.53 13.59 0.40
C ASN A 11 -9.90 14.85 1.21
N LYS A 12 -10.16 14.73 2.51
CA LYS A 12 -10.48 15.85 3.40
C LYS A 12 -9.26 16.44 4.10
N LYS A 13 -8.05 15.97 3.77
CA LYS A 13 -6.80 16.37 4.41
C LYS A 13 -5.97 17.19 3.45
N GLU A 14 -5.27 18.18 3.99
CA GLU A 14 -4.24 18.91 3.25
C GLU A 14 -3.09 17.96 2.90
N PRO A 15 -2.39 18.18 1.76
CA PRO A 15 -1.24 17.37 1.39
C PRO A 15 -0.20 17.30 2.51
N PHE A 16 0.33 16.11 2.78
CA PHE A 16 1.37 15.85 3.79
C PHE A 16 1.03 16.29 5.23
N SER A 17 -0.26 16.47 5.56
CA SER A 17 -0.69 17.02 6.85
C SER A 17 -0.94 15.99 7.96
N LEU A 18 -0.95 14.70 7.64
CA LEU A 18 -1.26 13.67 8.65
C LEU A 18 -0.12 13.51 9.66
N PRO A 19 -0.41 13.53 10.97
CA PRO A 19 0.60 13.23 11.98
C PRO A 19 1.19 11.83 11.79
N ILE A 20 2.49 11.68 12.04
CA ILE A 20 3.21 10.42 11.82
C ILE A 20 2.57 9.24 12.59
N GLY A 21 2.11 9.44 13.82
CA GLY A 21 1.39 8.40 14.57
C GLY A 21 0.08 7.96 13.91
N THR A 22 -0.62 8.87 13.22
CA THR A 22 -1.81 8.50 12.43
C THR A 22 -1.41 7.73 11.18
N VAL A 23 -0.35 8.13 10.49
CA VAL A 23 0.19 7.41 9.32
C VAL A 23 0.55 5.98 9.69
N LEU A 24 1.33 5.80 10.76
CA LEU A 24 1.78 4.47 11.22
C LEU A 24 0.62 3.60 11.67
N ARG A 25 -0.32 4.14 12.45
CA ARG A 25 -1.53 3.41 12.88
C ARG A 25 -2.35 2.91 11.69
N LEU A 26 -2.64 3.76 10.70
CA LEU A 26 -3.41 3.35 9.51
C LEU A 26 -2.64 2.31 8.68
N ALA A 27 -1.33 2.48 8.53
CA ALA A 27 -0.49 1.53 7.80
C ALA A 27 -0.42 0.16 8.50
N LEU A 28 -0.27 0.15 9.83
CA LEU A 28 -0.26 -1.05 10.66
C LEU A 28 -1.56 -1.82 10.51
N ASP A 29 -2.72 -1.18 10.64
CA ASP A 29 -4.02 -1.84 10.51
C ASP A 29 -4.20 -2.54 9.17
N VAL A 30 -3.82 -1.87 8.07
CA VAL A 30 -3.87 -2.46 6.73
C VAL A 30 -2.88 -3.63 6.62
N SER A 31 -1.66 -3.46 7.12
CA SER A 31 -0.61 -4.48 7.01
C SER A 31 -0.91 -5.74 7.83
N HIS A 32 -1.47 -5.61 9.04
CA HIS A 32 -1.92 -6.76 9.84
C HIS A 32 -3.07 -7.50 9.16
N GLY A 33 -4.07 -6.77 8.64
CA GLY A 33 -5.17 -7.40 7.92
C GLY A 33 -4.69 -8.17 6.69
N MET A 34 -3.77 -7.61 5.92
CA MET A 34 -3.19 -8.28 4.76
C MET A 34 -2.26 -9.44 5.12
N ALA A 35 -1.47 -9.31 6.19
CA ALA A 35 -0.66 -10.42 6.72
C ALA A 35 -1.56 -11.60 7.10
N TYR A 36 -2.69 -11.33 7.76
CA TYR A 36 -3.67 -12.36 8.09
C TYR A 36 -4.24 -13.03 6.82
N LEU A 37 -4.69 -12.27 5.82
CA LEU A 37 -5.21 -12.84 4.57
C LEU A 37 -4.18 -13.72 3.86
N HIS A 38 -2.95 -13.25 3.74
CA HIS A 38 -1.86 -14.01 3.12
C HIS A 38 -1.52 -15.27 3.91
N SER A 39 -1.61 -15.25 5.25
CA SER A 39 -1.44 -16.45 6.08
C SER A 39 -2.52 -17.52 5.84
N LYS A 40 -3.68 -17.10 5.33
CA LYS A 40 -4.78 -17.99 4.91
C LYS A 40 -4.72 -18.34 3.42
N GLY A 41 -3.66 -17.96 2.72
CA GLY A 41 -3.50 -18.18 1.29
C GLY A 41 -4.45 -17.35 0.43
N VAL A 42 -5.03 -16.27 0.96
CA VAL A 42 -5.95 -15.38 0.23
C VAL A 42 -5.15 -14.22 -0.37
N ILE A 43 -5.24 -14.05 -1.69
CA ILE A 43 -4.71 -12.89 -2.41
C ILE A 43 -5.87 -11.92 -2.68
N HIS A 44 -5.74 -10.66 -2.25
CA HIS A 44 -6.83 -9.68 -2.28
C HIS A 44 -7.12 -9.17 -3.69
N ARG A 45 -6.06 -8.76 -4.42
CA ARG A 45 -6.02 -8.32 -5.83
C ARG A 45 -6.66 -6.98 -6.17
N ASP A 46 -7.47 -6.43 -5.29
CA ASP A 46 -8.04 -5.08 -5.43
C ASP A 46 -7.81 -4.22 -4.17
N LEU A 47 -6.60 -4.31 -3.59
CA LEU A 47 -6.25 -3.48 -2.43
C LEU A 47 -6.07 -2.02 -2.87
N LYS A 48 -6.85 -1.11 -2.30
CA LYS A 48 -6.83 0.33 -2.60
C LYS A 48 -7.54 1.10 -1.49
N SER A 49 -7.27 2.40 -1.38
CA SER A 49 -7.86 3.24 -0.32
C SER A 49 -9.39 3.31 -0.33
N SER A 50 -10.08 3.01 -1.43
CA SER A 50 -11.55 2.91 -1.46
C SER A 50 -12.09 1.59 -0.90
N ASN A 51 -11.26 0.55 -0.82
CA ASN A 51 -11.61 -0.78 -0.29
C ASN A 51 -11.13 -0.96 1.15
N LEU A 52 -10.70 0.14 1.78
CA LEU A 52 -10.32 0.22 3.18
C LEU A 52 -11.36 1.06 3.89
N LEU A 53 -12.07 0.47 4.85
CA LEU A 53 -13.16 1.11 5.58
C LEU A 53 -12.68 1.55 6.96
N LEU A 54 -13.16 2.69 7.43
CA LEU A 54 -12.84 3.22 8.76
C LEU A 54 -14.02 3.03 9.71
N ASP A 55 -13.76 2.47 10.89
CA ASP A 55 -14.72 2.41 12.00
C ASP A 55 -14.70 3.69 12.86
N ASP A 56 -15.54 3.72 13.90
CA ASP A 56 -15.70 4.89 14.78
C ASP A 56 -14.43 5.16 15.60
N GLU A 57 -13.63 4.13 15.84
CA GLU A 57 -12.33 4.20 16.49
C GLU A 57 -11.18 4.55 15.51
N MET A 58 -11.51 4.90 14.26
CA MET A 58 -10.55 5.22 13.19
C MET A 58 -9.58 4.05 12.89
N ARG A 59 -10.04 2.81 13.07
CA ARG A 59 -9.33 1.59 12.70
C ARG A 59 -9.70 1.17 11.29
N VAL A 60 -8.75 0.58 10.58
CA VAL A 60 -8.96 0.15 9.19
C VAL A 60 -9.47 -1.29 9.12
N LYS A 61 -10.53 -1.50 8.33
CA LYS A 61 -11.03 -2.83 7.94
C LYS A 61 -10.93 -3.01 6.43
N ILE A 62 -10.34 -4.12 6.00
CA ILE A 62 -10.21 -4.48 4.58
C ILE A 62 -11.56 -5.00 4.08
N ALA A 63 -12.00 -4.51 2.93
CA ALA A 63 -13.27 -4.84 2.32
C ALA A 63 -13.12 -5.16 0.82
N ASP A 64 -14.21 -5.64 0.22
CA ASP A 64 -14.31 -5.97 -1.21
C ASP A 64 -13.36 -7.07 -1.68
N PHE A 65 -13.73 -8.30 -1.32
CA PHE A 65 -13.07 -9.53 -1.73
C PHE A 65 -13.57 -10.09 -3.06
N GLY A 66 -14.33 -9.30 -3.84
CA GLY A 66 -14.97 -9.77 -5.08
C GLY A 66 -14.00 -10.21 -6.17
N THR A 67 -12.74 -9.80 -6.07
CA THR A 67 -11.66 -10.19 -6.99
C THR A 67 -10.61 -11.11 -6.34
N SER A 68 -10.79 -11.43 -5.06
CA SER A 68 -9.85 -12.24 -4.30
C SER A 68 -9.87 -13.69 -4.77
N CYS A 69 -8.74 -14.37 -4.61
CA CYS A 69 -8.64 -15.79 -4.89
C CYS A 69 -7.67 -16.47 -3.93
N LEU A 70 -7.85 -17.78 -3.77
CA LEU A 70 -6.86 -18.61 -3.10
C LEU A 70 -5.63 -18.72 -3.99
N GLU A 71 -4.44 -18.63 -3.40
CA GLU A 71 -3.16 -18.68 -4.11
C GLU A 71 -3.04 -19.95 -4.99
N THR A 72 -3.59 -21.08 -4.53
CA THR A 72 -3.65 -22.35 -5.27
C THR A 72 -4.57 -22.32 -6.50
N GLN A 73 -5.50 -21.37 -6.58
CA GLN A 73 -6.55 -21.27 -7.60
C GLN A 73 -6.43 -20.00 -8.46
N CYS A 74 -5.55 -19.07 -8.12
CA CYS A 74 -5.38 -17.81 -8.82
C CYS A 74 -4.82 -18.03 -10.24
N ARG A 75 -5.71 -18.14 -11.23
CA ARG A 75 -5.37 -18.02 -12.66
C ARG A 75 -5.65 -16.59 -13.11
N GLY A 76 -4.69 -15.98 -13.80
CA GLY A 76 -4.63 -14.55 -14.10
C GLY A 76 -5.98 -13.93 -14.46
N ALA A 77 -6.57 -13.16 -13.52
CA ALA A 77 -7.77 -12.38 -13.80
C ALA A 77 -7.39 -10.98 -14.28
N LYS A 78 -8.17 -10.47 -15.23
CA LYS A 78 -8.03 -9.11 -15.75
C LYS A 78 -8.51 -8.08 -14.70
N GLY A 79 -7.75 -7.00 -14.57
CA GLY A 79 -8.10 -5.88 -13.69
C GLY A 79 -9.32 -5.09 -14.19
N SER A 80 -10.07 -4.49 -13.27
CA SER A 80 -11.14 -3.53 -13.58
C SER A 80 -10.56 -2.16 -13.96
N MET A 81 -11.22 -1.46 -14.89
CA MET A 81 -10.73 -0.21 -15.50
C MET A 81 -10.52 0.97 -14.51
N GLY A 82 -11.00 0.85 -13.26
CA GLY A 82 -10.87 1.86 -12.20
C GLY A 82 -9.76 1.61 -11.16
N THR A 83 -9.22 0.38 -11.07
CA THR A 83 -8.21 -0.01 -10.06
C THR A 83 -6.77 0.26 -10.51
N PHE A 84 -6.56 0.58 -11.79
CA PHE A 84 -5.23 0.61 -12.39
C PHE A 84 -4.16 1.46 -11.68
N ARG A 85 -4.55 2.50 -10.92
CA ARG A 85 -3.60 3.32 -10.14
C ARG A 85 -2.88 2.55 -9.03
N TRP A 86 -3.53 1.54 -8.46
CA TRP A 86 -3.00 0.70 -7.37
C TRP A 86 -2.46 -0.65 -7.86
N MET A 87 -2.73 -1.00 -9.12
CA MET A 87 -2.49 -2.33 -9.64
C MET A 87 -1.01 -2.57 -9.93
N ALA A 88 -0.53 -3.75 -9.56
CA ALA A 88 0.84 -4.16 -9.84
C ALA A 88 1.11 -4.27 -11.36
N PRO A 89 2.31 -3.90 -11.85
CA PRO A 89 2.68 -3.96 -13.27
C PRO A 89 2.44 -5.31 -13.94
N GLU A 90 2.69 -6.41 -13.22
CA GLU A 90 2.49 -7.76 -13.72
C GLU A 90 1.01 -8.14 -13.88
N MET A 91 0.13 -7.61 -13.04
CA MET A 91 -1.33 -7.77 -13.19
C MET A 91 -1.83 -7.04 -14.43
N ILE A 92 -1.35 -5.81 -14.66
CA ILE A 92 -1.70 -5.01 -15.85
C ILE A 92 -1.28 -5.73 -17.13
N LYS A 93 -0.11 -6.38 -17.10
CA LYS A 93 0.43 -7.15 -18.23
C LYS A 93 -0.17 -8.55 -18.38
N GLY A 94 -1.12 -8.95 -17.52
CA GLY A 94 -1.71 -10.30 -17.55
C GLY A 94 -0.71 -11.42 -17.27
N LYS A 95 0.38 -11.14 -16.54
CA LYS A 95 1.37 -12.15 -16.14
C LYS A 95 0.91 -12.91 -14.89
N SER A 96 1.61 -13.99 -14.56
CA SER A 96 1.39 -14.77 -13.34
C SER A 96 1.47 -13.87 -12.11
N CYS A 97 0.41 -13.87 -11.31
CA CYS A 97 0.29 -13.07 -10.10
C CYS A 97 0.60 -13.93 -8.89
N THR A 98 1.30 -13.36 -7.91
CA THR A 98 1.51 -13.95 -6.59
C THR A 98 0.94 -12.99 -5.54
N ARG A 99 0.97 -13.36 -4.26
CA ARG A 99 0.60 -12.46 -3.15
C ARG A 99 1.31 -11.10 -3.17
N LYS A 100 2.46 -11.00 -3.86
CA LYS A 100 3.23 -9.76 -4.04
C LYS A 100 2.51 -8.66 -4.83
N VAL A 101 1.42 -8.97 -5.52
CA VAL A 101 0.58 -7.93 -6.16
C VAL A 101 -0.08 -7.03 -5.10
N ASP A 102 -0.53 -7.61 -3.99
CA ASP A 102 -1.14 -6.86 -2.90
C ASP A 102 -0.10 -5.99 -2.18
N VAL A 103 1.15 -6.46 -2.09
CA VAL A 103 2.26 -5.69 -1.52
C VAL A 103 2.54 -4.44 -2.35
N TYR A 104 2.48 -4.54 -3.68
CA TYR A 104 2.60 -3.36 -4.55
C TYR A 104 1.49 -2.37 -4.28
N SER A 105 0.24 -2.86 -4.25
CA SER A 105 -0.93 -2.04 -3.98
C SER A 105 -0.86 -1.37 -2.60
N PHE A 106 -0.37 -2.08 -1.58
CA PHE A 106 -0.09 -1.51 -0.27
C PHE A 106 0.96 -0.40 -0.33
N GLY A 107 2.02 -0.55 -1.13
CA GLY A 107 3.00 0.54 -1.34
C GLY A 107 2.36 1.82 -1.88
N ILE A 108 1.39 1.69 -2.79
CA ILE A 108 0.62 2.84 -3.31
C ILE A 108 -0.30 3.40 -2.23
N VAL A 109 -0.98 2.56 -1.44
CA VAL A 109 -1.83 3.01 -0.32
C VAL A 109 -1.01 3.70 0.77
N LEU A 110 0.17 3.20 1.11
CA LEU A 110 1.07 3.82 2.07
C LEU A 110 1.52 5.20 1.57
N TRP A 111 1.82 5.31 0.27
CA TRP A 111 2.06 6.61 -0.37
C TRP A 111 0.85 7.55 -0.24
N GLU A 112 -0.38 7.08 -0.45
CA GLU A 112 -1.57 7.91 -0.23
C GLU A 112 -1.73 8.36 1.22
N ILE A 113 -1.52 7.45 2.18
CA ILE A 113 -1.62 7.79 3.61
C ILE A 113 -0.58 8.85 3.97
N THR A 114 0.65 8.72 3.48
CA THR A 114 1.71 9.69 3.79
C THR A 114 1.53 11.05 3.13
N THR A 115 0.90 11.10 1.96
CA THR A 115 0.81 12.33 1.15
C THR A 115 -0.57 12.97 1.17
N SER A 116 -1.62 12.22 1.51
CA SER A 116 -3.03 12.57 1.30
C SER A 116 -3.40 12.88 -0.16
N LEU A 117 -2.56 12.51 -1.13
CA LEU A 117 -2.75 12.81 -2.55
C LEU A 117 -3.42 11.66 -3.31
N LEU A 118 -3.89 11.94 -4.53
CA LEU A 118 -4.32 10.90 -5.47
C LEU A 118 -3.10 10.30 -6.20
N PRO A 119 -2.91 8.96 -6.23
CA PRO A 119 -1.80 8.37 -6.97
C PRO A 119 -1.90 8.68 -8.46
N PHE A 120 -0.79 9.10 -9.08
CA PHE A 120 -0.76 9.52 -10.48
C PHE A 120 -1.78 10.64 -10.80
N GLN A 121 -1.88 11.64 -9.91
CA GLN A 121 -2.75 12.80 -10.13
C GLN A 121 -2.48 13.46 -11.49
N GLY A 122 -3.55 13.84 -12.19
CA GLY A 122 -3.48 14.39 -13.56
C GLY A 122 -3.48 13.34 -14.68
N MET A 123 -3.30 12.05 -14.38
CA MET A 123 -3.45 10.96 -15.35
C MET A 123 -4.82 10.31 -15.26
N THR A 124 -5.35 9.75 -16.35
CA THR A 124 -6.47 8.79 -16.30
C THR A 124 -6.02 7.44 -15.70
N PRO A 125 -6.92 6.57 -15.21
CA PRO A 125 -6.53 5.24 -14.72
C PRO A 125 -5.73 4.42 -15.75
N VAL A 126 -6.09 4.49 -17.03
CA VAL A 126 -5.39 3.79 -18.12
C VAL A 126 -3.98 4.37 -18.34
N GLN A 127 -3.84 5.70 -18.32
CA GLN A 127 -2.53 6.35 -18.40
C GLN A 127 -1.63 5.98 -17.21
N ALA A 128 -2.18 5.94 -16.00
CA ALA A 128 -1.46 5.49 -14.80
C ALA A 128 -1.00 4.02 -14.94
N ALA A 129 -1.88 3.14 -15.43
CA ALA A 129 -1.52 1.75 -15.73
C ALA A 129 -0.36 1.67 -16.73
N PHE A 130 -0.43 2.45 -17.82
CA PHE A 130 0.63 2.49 -18.83
C PHE A 130 1.96 3.00 -18.24
N ALA A 131 1.93 4.11 -17.50
CA ALA A 131 3.10 4.68 -16.85
C ALA A 131 3.77 3.69 -15.88
N ALA A 132 2.98 3.06 -15.00
CA ALA A 132 3.49 2.08 -14.04
C ALA A 132 4.06 0.82 -14.71
N SER A 133 3.38 0.30 -15.73
CA SER A 133 3.73 -0.99 -16.33
C SER A 133 4.76 -0.91 -17.44
N HIS A 134 4.77 0.14 -18.26
CA HIS A 134 5.65 0.26 -19.44
C HIS A 134 6.81 1.22 -19.22
N LYS A 135 6.63 2.27 -18.42
CA LYS A 135 7.68 3.26 -18.13
C LYS A 135 8.33 3.08 -16.76
N ASN A 136 7.81 2.15 -15.96
CA ASN A 136 8.22 1.94 -14.58
C ASN A 136 8.10 3.21 -13.70
N GLU A 137 7.17 4.09 -14.04
CA GLU A 137 6.89 5.30 -13.26
C GLU A 137 6.14 4.95 -11.96
N ARG A 138 6.29 5.81 -10.94
CA ARG A 138 5.59 5.71 -9.65
C ARG A 138 5.03 7.08 -9.27
N PRO A 139 4.04 7.15 -8.35
CA PRO A 139 3.61 8.42 -7.78
C PRO A 139 4.82 9.22 -7.25
N PRO A 140 4.86 10.55 -7.45
CA PRO A 140 6.00 11.37 -7.03
C PRO A 140 6.25 11.27 -5.52
N LEU A 141 7.50 11.00 -5.15
CA LEU A 141 7.94 11.01 -3.76
C LEU A 141 9.27 11.79 -3.69
N PRO A 142 9.28 13.02 -3.17
CA PRO A 142 10.47 13.86 -3.13
C PRO A 142 11.65 13.17 -2.44
N ALA A 143 12.88 13.43 -2.92
CA ALA A 143 14.09 12.91 -2.26
C ALA A 143 14.25 13.45 -0.83
N SER A 144 13.69 14.63 -0.56
CA SER A 144 13.64 15.27 0.76
C SER A 144 12.49 14.77 1.65
N PHE A 145 11.68 13.81 1.20
CA PHE A 145 10.57 13.28 2.00
C PHE A 145 11.10 12.69 3.32
N GLN A 146 10.51 13.13 4.43
CA GLN A 146 10.75 12.57 5.75
C GLN A 146 9.47 11.97 6.31
N PRO A 147 9.56 10.84 7.03
CA PRO A 147 10.79 10.11 7.36
C PRO A 147 11.35 9.27 6.20
N ALA A 148 12.68 9.26 6.06
CA ALA A 148 13.39 8.49 5.03
C ALA A 148 13.07 6.98 5.12
N ALA A 149 12.87 6.46 6.33
CA ALA A 149 12.49 5.07 6.57
C ALA A 149 11.15 4.68 5.90
N LEU A 150 10.15 5.57 5.96
CA LEU A 150 8.86 5.37 5.28
C LEU A 150 9.01 5.46 3.76
N ALA A 151 9.78 6.43 3.25
CA ALA A 151 10.05 6.50 1.81
C ALA A 151 10.74 5.24 1.30
N HIS A 152 11.66 4.68 2.07
CA HIS A 152 12.33 3.43 1.74
C HIS A 152 11.34 2.26 1.71
N LEU A 153 10.47 2.13 2.72
CA LEU A 153 9.47 1.07 2.77
C LEU A 153 8.49 1.15 1.59
N ILE A 154 7.95 2.34 1.28
CA ILE A 154 7.13 2.58 0.09
C ILE A 154 7.87 2.09 -1.16
N LYS A 155 9.16 2.45 -1.29
CA LYS A 155 9.99 2.07 -2.44
C LYS A 155 10.22 0.58 -2.58
N ARG A 156 10.39 -0.14 -1.46
CA ARG A 156 10.49 -1.61 -1.46
C ARG A 156 9.16 -2.25 -1.87
N CYS A 157 8.04 -1.78 -1.33
CA CYS A 157 6.72 -2.34 -1.61
C CYS A 157 6.32 -2.22 -3.09
N TRP A 158 6.60 -1.09 -3.75
CA TRP A 158 6.23 -0.88 -5.16
C TRP A 158 7.34 -1.24 -6.17
N ALA A 159 8.31 -2.06 -5.77
CA ALA A 159 9.41 -2.47 -6.65
C ALA A 159 8.88 -3.13 -7.94
N ALA A 160 9.56 -2.89 -9.06
CA ALA A 160 9.16 -3.44 -10.36
C ALA A 160 9.14 -4.97 -10.36
N SER A 161 10.18 -5.58 -9.77
CA SER A 161 10.27 -7.02 -9.60
C SER A 161 9.51 -7.48 -8.35
N PRO A 162 8.51 -8.38 -8.46
CA PRO A 162 7.75 -8.89 -7.32
C PRO A 162 8.62 -9.56 -6.24
N SER A 163 9.71 -10.20 -6.65
CA SER A 163 10.67 -10.86 -5.75
C SER A 163 11.42 -9.90 -4.82
N LYS A 164 11.51 -8.61 -5.18
CA LYS A 164 12.18 -7.58 -4.37
C LYS A 164 11.25 -6.92 -3.36
N ARG A 165 9.95 -7.20 -3.44
CA ARG A 165 8.96 -6.68 -2.50
C ARG A 165 8.98 -7.55 -1.23
N PRO A 166 8.89 -6.96 -0.03
CA PRO A 166 8.80 -7.71 1.22
C PRO A 166 7.48 -8.51 1.30
N ASP A 167 7.38 -9.45 2.23
CA ASP A 167 6.08 -10.01 2.61
C ASP A 167 5.44 -9.12 3.70
N PHE A 168 4.11 -9.25 3.91
CA PHE A 168 3.43 -8.41 4.89
C PHE A 168 3.91 -8.62 6.33
N VAL A 169 4.45 -9.80 6.68
CA VAL A 169 5.08 -10.04 7.99
C VAL A 169 6.29 -9.12 8.20
N ASP A 170 7.13 -8.93 7.18
CA ASP A 170 8.29 -8.04 7.26
C ASP A 170 7.86 -6.57 7.31
N ILE A 171 6.79 -6.22 6.59
CA ILE A 171 6.20 -4.88 6.59
C ILE A 171 5.66 -4.53 7.98
N VAL A 172 4.89 -5.44 8.60
CA VAL A 172 4.37 -5.27 9.96
C VAL A 172 5.53 -5.05 10.93
N SER A 173 6.54 -5.93 10.91
CA SER A 173 7.70 -5.82 11.78
C SER A 173 8.41 -4.47 11.65
N ALA A 174 8.61 -3.99 10.42
CA ALA A 174 9.21 -2.69 10.17
C ALA A 174 8.35 -1.52 10.70
N LEU A 175 7.03 -1.57 10.50
CA LEU A 175 6.12 -0.52 10.96
C LEU A 175 5.97 -0.50 12.49
N GLU A 176 5.99 -1.65 13.16
CA GLU A 176 5.97 -1.75 14.63
C GLU A 176 7.22 -1.11 15.24
N ILE A 177 8.39 -1.36 14.65
CA ILE A 177 9.64 -0.70 15.05
C ILE A 177 9.52 0.81 14.88
N TYR A 178 8.96 1.29 13.76
CA TYR A 178 8.77 2.72 13.54
C TYR A 178 7.81 3.33 14.57
N ASP A 179 6.71 2.64 14.88
CA ASP A 179 5.74 3.10 15.88
C ASP A 179 6.37 3.19 17.27
N GLU A 180 7.20 2.22 17.64
CA GLU A 180 7.98 2.24 18.88
C GLU A 180 8.92 3.43 18.96
N HIS A 181 9.71 3.68 17.91
CA HIS A 181 10.60 4.84 17.87
C HIS A 181 9.83 6.14 18.03
N VAL A 182 8.68 6.29 17.35
CA VAL A 182 7.83 7.48 17.47
C VAL A 182 7.29 7.65 18.90
N ARG A 183 6.85 6.56 19.55
CA ARG A 183 6.39 6.58 20.95
C ARG A 183 7.48 6.95 21.93
N GLU A 184 8.72 6.56 21.66
CA GLU A 184 9.90 6.88 22.47
C GLU A 184 10.53 8.24 22.14
N GLY A 185 10.00 8.96 21.14
CA GLY A 185 10.56 10.25 20.69
C GLY A 185 11.87 10.11 19.92
N LEU A 186 12.18 8.90 19.44
CA LEU A 186 13.36 8.61 18.62
C LEU A 186 13.12 8.95 17.14
N PRO A 187 14.17 9.39 16.42
CA PRO A 187 14.07 9.63 14.99
C PRO A 187 13.88 8.32 14.22
N LEU A 188 13.04 8.36 13.20
CA LEU A 188 12.85 7.28 12.23
C LEU A 188 14.02 7.24 11.24
N ALA A 189 15.17 6.74 11.70
CA ALA A 189 16.38 6.60 10.91
C ALA A 189 16.36 5.34 10.04
N PHE A 190 17.04 5.40 8.89
CA PHE A 190 17.29 4.24 8.05
C PHE A 190 18.35 3.36 8.72
N ASN A 191 17.93 2.31 9.45
CA ASN A 191 18.86 1.32 9.96
C ASN A 191 19.23 0.34 8.83
N SER A 192 20.35 0.61 8.16
CA SER A 192 20.97 -0.24 7.14
C SER A 192 21.43 -1.61 7.65
N GLY A 193 21.32 -1.88 8.96
CA GLY A 193 21.77 -3.10 9.62
C GLY A 193 20.71 -4.18 9.86
N LEU A 194 19.42 -3.89 9.65
CA LEU A 194 18.38 -4.91 9.78
C LEU A 194 18.04 -5.47 8.39
N ILE A 195 18.69 -6.59 8.07
CA ILE A 195 18.32 -7.43 6.93
C ILE A 195 16.97 -8.08 7.28
N TYR A 196 15.89 -7.56 6.69
CA TYR A 196 14.62 -8.27 6.52
C TYR A 196 14.47 -8.64 5.05
#